data_AF-A0A950QN68-F1
#
_entry.id   AF-A0A950QN68-F1
#
_cell.length_a   1.000
_cell.length_b   1.000
_cell.length_c   1.000
_cell.angle_alpha   90.00
_cell.angle_beta   90.00
_cell.angle_gamma   90.00
#
_symmetry.space_group_name_H-M   'P 1'
#
loop_
_entity.id
_entity.type
_entity.pdbx_description
1 polymer ?
#
loop_
_entity_poly.entity_id
_entity_poly.type
_entity_poly.pdbx_seq_one_letter_code
_entity_poly.pdbx_strand_id
1 'polypeptide(L)'
;MKWDSAICLAFAAENLFAAAQLLTSDLVPWKRALRVSYERHIVPLVENDDLLPADIREKLLDAHRSYIQADSRGLNREFARQLASELMGILSEISSMLNRNFGPSVLLPKPLAA
;
A
#
# COMPACT_ATOMS: atom_id res chain seq x y z
N MET A 1 -21.01 -6.96 -9.31
CA MET A 1 -19.73 -7.29 -8.64
C MET A 1 -18.63 -6.21 -8.79
N LYS A 2 -18.88 -4.99 -9.30
CA LYS A 2 -17.85 -3.92 -9.34
C LYS A 2 -17.60 -3.24 -7.98
N TRP A 3 -18.59 -3.20 -7.10
CA TRP A 3 -18.50 -2.52 -5.80
C TRP A 3 -17.51 -3.20 -4.85
N ASP A 4 -17.50 -4.53 -4.79
CA ASP A 4 -16.56 -5.29 -3.94
C ASP A 4 -15.11 -5.01 -4.35
N SER A 5 -14.85 -4.90 -5.65
CA SER A 5 -13.53 -4.53 -6.18
C SER A 5 -13.12 -3.09 -5.83
N ALA A 6 -14.05 -2.13 -5.83
CA ALA A 6 -13.77 -0.74 -5.42
C ALA A 6 -13.40 -0.65 -3.94
N ILE A 7 -14.14 -1.36 -3.08
CA ILE A 7 -13.89 -1.39 -1.64
C ILE A 7 -12.52 -2.03 -1.34
N CYS A 8 -12.20 -3.16 -1.99
CA CYS A 8 -10.91 -3.82 -1.82
C CYS A 8 -9.75 -2.94 -2.32
N LEU A 9 -9.92 -2.25 -3.44
CA LEU A 9 -8.93 -1.30 -3.96
C LEU A 9 -8.77 -0.08 -3.03
N ALA A 10 -9.85 0.46 -2.46
CA ALA A 10 -9.78 1.57 -1.52
C ALA A 10 -9.07 1.15 -0.22
N PHE A 11 -9.37 -0.04 0.29
CA PHE A 11 -8.69 -0.62 1.46
C PHE A 11 -7.19 -0.84 1.20
N ALA A 12 -6.84 -1.37 0.01
CA ALA A 12 -5.45 -1.52 -0.40
C ALA A 12 -4.74 -0.16 -0.51
N ALA A 13 -5.40 0.84 -1.10
CA ALA A 13 -4.86 2.20 -1.18
C ALA A 13 -4.57 2.79 0.21
N GLU A 14 -5.50 2.67 1.15
CA GLU A 14 -5.32 3.18 2.51
C GLU A 14 -4.14 2.52 3.23
N ASN A 15 -4.03 1.20 3.15
CA ASN A 15 -2.92 0.46 3.76
C ASN A 15 -1.57 0.81 3.13
N LEU A 16 -1.49 0.87 1.80
CA LEU A 16 -0.27 1.25 1.10
C LEU A 16 0.16 2.68 1.43
N PHE A 17 -0.80 3.61 1.51
CA PHE A 17 -0.54 4.99 1.89
C PHE A 17 -0.03 5.09 3.33
N ALA A 18 -0.70 4.44 4.29
CA ALA A 18 -0.29 4.41 5.69
C ALA A 18 1.13 3.81 5.85
N ALA A 19 1.40 2.71 5.16
CA ALA A 19 2.72 2.07 5.14
C ALA A 19 3.80 3.01 4.59
N ALA A 20 3.55 3.65 3.45
CA ALA A 20 4.50 4.56 2.79
C ALA A 20 4.74 5.82 3.63
N GLN A 21 3.72 6.40 4.24
CA GLN A 21 3.86 7.55 5.15
C GLN A 21 4.69 7.17 6.37
N LEU A 22 4.46 5.99 6.96
CA LEU A 22 5.22 5.54 8.12
C LEU A 22 6.70 5.33 7.78
N LEU A 23 7.01 4.78 6.60
CA LEU A 23 8.38 4.56 6.12
C LEU A 23 9.13 5.85 5.77
N THR A 24 8.40 6.89 5.35
CA THR A 24 8.97 8.21 5.04
C THR A 24 9.02 9.15 6.24
N SER A 25 8.38 8.78 7.35
CA SER A 25 8.37 9.58 8.58
C SER A 25 9.74 9.61 9.26
N ASP A 26 10.25 10.81 9.53
CA ASP A 26 11.43 11.00 10.39
C ASP A 26 11.09 10.93 11.90
N LEU A 27 9.81 10.84 12.25
CA LEU A 27 9.34 10.78 13.65
C LEU A 27 9.42 9.36 14.25
N VAL A 28 9.47 8.34 13.40
CA VAL A 28 9.52 6.94 13.82
C VAL A 28 10.86 6.33 13.40
N PRO A 29 11.60 5.67 14.31
CA PRO A 29 12.83 4.99 13.94
C PRO A 29 12.59 4.01 12.79
N TRP A 30 13.42 4.08 11.74
CA TRP A 30 13.21 3.35 10.48
C TRP A 30 13.01 1.84 10.66
N LYS A 31 13.68 1.20 11.63
CA LYS A 31 13.48 -0.22 11.94
C LYS A 31 12.05 -0.52 12.40
N ARG A 32 11.52 0.35 13.27
CA ARG A 32 10.15 0.24 13.77
C ARG A 32 9.15 0.56 12.68
N ALA A 33 9.42 1.58 11.87
CA ALA A 33 8.59 1.92 10.72
C ALA A 33 8.49 0.73 9.75
N LEU A 34 9.62 0.13 9.35
CA LEU A 34 9.66 -1.07 8.50
C LEU A 34 8.81 -2.21 9.05
N ARG A 35 9.05 -2.59 10.31
CA ARG A 35 8.32 -3.69 10.93
C ARG A 35 6.82 -3.44 10.98
N VAL A 36 6.42 -2.25 11.44
CA VAL A 36 4.99 -1.91 11.56
C VAL A 36 4.33 -1.79 10.20
N SER A 37 4.97 -1.15 9.21
CA SER A 37 4.47 -1.05 7.84
C SER A 37 4.26 -2.44 7.24
N TYR A 38 5.20 -3.35 7.46
CA TYR A 38 5.08 -4.71 6.97
C TYR A 38 3.95 -5.49 7.67
N GLU A 39 4.02 -5.61 9.00
CA GLU A 39 3.10 -6.43 9.79
C GLU A 39 1.65 -5.92 9.74
N ARG A 40 1.44 -4.60 9.78
CA ARG A 40 0.10 -4.02 9.91
C ARG A 40 -0.56 -3.62 8.60
N HIS A 41 0.22 -3.42 7.54
CA HIS A 41 -0.31 -2.87 6.29
C HIS A 41 0.00 -3.71 5.07
N ILE A 42 1.16 -4.38 5.00
CA ILE A 42 1.49 -5.25 3.84
C ILE A 42 0.94 -6.66 4.06
N VAL A 43 1.16 -7.28 5.22
CA VAL A 43 0.71 -8.65 5.51
C VAL A 43 -0.80 -8.83 5.32
N PRO A 44 -1.68 -7.96 5.84
CA PRO A 44 -3.13 -8.14 5.63
C PRO A 44 -3.55 -8.07 4.16
N LEU A 45 -2.84 -7.30 3.33
CA LEU A 45 -3.13 -7.23 1.90
C LEU A 45 -2.69 -8.50 1.17
N VAL A 46 -1.59 -9.11 1.60
CA VAL A 46 -1.09 -10.38 1.04
C VAL A 46 -1.96 -11.55 1.46
N GLU A 47 -2.49 -11.54 2.68
CA GLU A 47 -3.41 -12.57 3.18
C GLU A 47 -4.78 -12.56 2.47
N ASN A 48 -5.13 -11.45 1.83
CA ASN A 48 -6.41 -11.25 1.11
C ASN A 48 -6.15 -10.86 -0.35
N ASP A 49 -5.09 -11.40 -0.96
CA ASP A 49 -4.59 -11.01 -2.27
C ASP A 49 -5.49 -11.45 -3.44
N ASP A 50 -6.35 -12.44 -3.20
CA ASP A 50 -7.38 -12.94 -4.11
C ASP A 50 -8.46 -11.90 -4.43
N LEU A 51 -8.61 -10.90 -3.55
CA LEU A 51 -9.52 -9.77 -3.73
C LEU A 51 -8.93 -8.64 -4.59
N LEU A 52 -7.63 -8.70 -4.91
CA LEU A 52 -6.93 -7.67 -5.66
C LEU A 52 -6.80 -8.04 -7.15
N PRO A 53 -6.77 -7.05 -8.05
CA PRO A 53 -6.41 -7.30 -9.45
C PRO A 53 -5.05 -7.98 -9.57
N ALA A 54 -4.90 -8.88 -10.54
CA ALA A 54 -3.70 -9.70 -10.72
C ALA A 54 -2.40 -8.87 -10.74
N ASP A 55 -2.40 -7.74 -11.45
CA ASP A 55 -1.23 -6.86 -11.58
C ASP A 55 -0.82 -6.23 -10.23
N ILE A 56 -1.80 -5.86 -9.40
CA ILE A 56 -1.57 -5.29 -8.07
C ILE A 56 -1.09 -6.37 -7.11
N ARG A 57 -1.70 -7.56 -7.17
CA ARG A 57 -1.31 -8.72 -6.39
C ARG A 57 0.14 -9.10 -6.64
N GLU A 58 0.57 -9.19 -7.90
CA GLU A 58 1.95 -9.57 -8.23
C GLU A 58 2.97 -8.61 -7.61
N LYS A 59 2.73 -7.29 -7.73
CA LYS A 59 3.59 -6.26 -7.14
C LYS A 59 3.61 -6.31 -5.61
N LEU A 60 2.46 -6.58 -4.99
CA LEU A 60 2.38 -6.72 -3.55
C LEU A 60 3.16 -7.94 -3.04
N LEU A 61 3.05 -9.07 -3.76
CA LEU A 61 3.82 -10.29 -3.47
C LEU A 61 5.33 -10.06 -3.67
N ASP A 62 5.72 -9.28 -4.68
CA ASP A 62 7.12 -8.87 -4.87
C ASP A 62 7.64 -8.03 -3.70
N ALA A 63 6.89 -7.00 -3.28
CA ALA A 63 7.24 -6.18 -2.13
C ALA A 63 7.34 -7.02 -0.84
N HIS A 64 6.43 -7.97 -0.66
CA HIS A 64 6.44 -8.91 0.47
C HIS A 64 7.67 -9.82 0.46
N ARG A 65 8.00 -10.44 -0.69
CA ARG A 65 9.19 -11.28 -0.84
C ARG A 65 10.47 -10.48 -0.63
N SER A 66 10.52 -9.25 -1.15
CA SER A 66 11.62 -8.30 -0.98
C SER A 66 11.86 -8.00 0.50
N TYR A 67 10.79 -7.74 1.26
CA TYR A 67 10.88 -7.55 2.71
C TYR A 67 11.42 -8.79 3.44
N ILE A 68 10.85 -9.98 3.21
CA ILE A 68 11.31 -11.22 3.87
C ILE A 68 12.80 -11.48 3.57
N GLN A 69 13.22 -11.27 2.32
CA GLN A 69 14.61 -11.41 1.94
C GLN A 69 15.51 -10.39 2.65
N ALA A 70 15.09 -9.13 2.72
CA ALA A 70 15.85 -8.07 3.38
C ALA A 70 15.92 -8.28 4.91
N ASP A 71 14.85 -8.79 5.52
CA ASP A 71 14.82 -9.13 6.95
C ASP A 71 15.86 -10.23 7.28
N SER A 72 15.96 -11.26 6.43
CA SER A 72 16.94 -12.34 6.60
C SER A 72 18.41 -11.88 6.42
N ARG A 73 18.64 -10.81 5.65
CA ARG A 73 19.99 -10.28 5.34
C ARG A 73 20.39 -9.07 6.18
N GLY A 74 19.45 -8.53 6.96
CA GLY A 74 19.61 -7.29 7.70
C GLY A 74 18.99 -6.10 6.96
N LEU A 75 17.90 -5.58 7.52
CA LEU A 75 17.25 -4.36 7.04
C LEU A 75 18.17 -3.14 7.21
N ASN A 76 18.07 -2.19 6.29
CA ASN A 76 18.74 -0.88 6.36
C ASN A 76 17.77 0.25 6.03
N ARG A 77 18.22 1.50 6.20
CA ARG A 77 17.38 2.69 6.00
C ARG A 77 17.08 2.91 4.52
N GLU A 78 18.01 2.56 3.65
CA GLU A 78 17.88 2.66 2.20
C GLU A 78 16.75 1.75 1.70
N PHE A 79 16.65 0.54 2.25
CA PHE A 79 15.56 -0.40 1.99
C PHE A 79 14.21 0.17 2.42
N ALA A 80 14.12 0.84 3.58
CA ALA A 80 12.88 1.50 4.00
C ALA A 80 12.40 2.54 2.97
N ARG A 81 13.32 3.31 2.40
CA ARG A 81 13.01 4.30 1.35
C ARG A 81 12.63 3.62 0.04
N GLN A 82 13.33 2.56 -0.35
CA GLN A 82 13.02 1.80 -1.55
C GLN A 82 11.63 1.17 -1.47
N LEU A 83 11.32 0.51 -0.34
CA LEU A 83 10.02 -0.08 -0.09
C LEU A 83 8.92 1.00 -0.11
N ALA A 84 9.15 2.16 0.53
CA ALA A 84 8.18 3.26 0.46
C ALA A 84 7.90 3.71 -0.98
N SER A 85 8.94 3.82 -1.81
CA SER A 85 8.80 4.18 -3.23
C SER A 85 8.01 3.13 -4.01
N GLU A 86 8.26 1.85 -3.74
CA GLU A 86 7.54 0.73 -4.37
C GLU A 86 6.05 0.74 -4.00
N LEU A 87 5.74 0.88 -2.71
CA LEU A 87 4.35 0.96 -2.22
C LEU A 87 3.61 2.17 -2.81
N MET A 88 4.28 3.31 -2.95
CA MET A 88 3.71 4.50 -3.61
C MET A 88 3.45 4.27 -5.10
N GLY A 89 4.30 3.47 -5.77
CA GLY A 89 4.07 3.04 -7.15
C GLY A 89 2.78 2.22 -7.28
N ILE A 90 2.62 1.21 -6.41
CA ILE A 90 1.41 0.37 -6.35
C ILE A 90 0.17 1.24 -6.04
N LEU A 91 0.28 2.15 -5.06
CA LEU A 91 -0.79 3.09 -4.70
C LEU A 91 -1.23 3.96 -5.89
N SER A 92 -0.28 4.47 -6.67
CA SER A 92 -0.57 5.29 -7.85
C SER A 92 -1.38 4.51 -8.88
N GLU A 93 -1.06 3.25 -9.09
CA GLU A 93 -1.79 2.37 -10.02
C GLU A 93 -3.20 2.06 -9.51
N ILE A 94 -3.35 1.71 -8.23
CA ILE A 94 -4.67 1.53 -7.61
C ILE A 94 -5.52 2.79 -7.73
N SER A 95 -4.93 3.96 -7.48
CA SER A 95 -5.61 5.25 -7.61
C SER A 95 -6.06 5.51 -9.05
N SER A 96 -5.22 5.17 -10.03
CA SER A 96 -5.57 5.22 -11.46
C SER A 96 -6.72 4.27 -11.81
N MET A 97 -6.70 3.03 -11.29
CA MET A 97 -7.77 2.06 -11.48
C MET A 97 -9.08 2.53 -10.86
N LEU A 98 -9.05 3.09 -9.64
CA LEU A 98 -10.22 3.65 -8.97
C LEU A 98 -10.81 4.81 -9.78
N ASN A 99 -9.98 5.75 -10.24
CA ASN A 99 -10.42 6.88 -11.06
C ASN A 99 -11.05 6.45 -12.39
N ARG A 100 -10.46 5.44 -13.06
CA ARG A 100 -10.97 4.92 -14.35
C ARG A 100 -12.28 4.14 -14.20
N ASN A 101 -12.41 3.36 -13.14
CA ASN A 101 -13.54 2.42 -13.00
C ASN A 101 -14.74 3.00 -12.24
N PHE A 102 -14.53 4.00 -11.38
CA PHE A 102 -15.58 4.52 -10.48
C PHE A 102 -15.78 6.04 -10.57
N GLY A 103 -15.00 6.73 -11.42
CA GLY A 103 -15.09 8.17 -11.64
C GLY A 103 -14.55 9.02 -10.47
N PRO A 104 -14.41 10.34 -10.66
CA PRO A 104 -13.79 11.25 -9.67
C PRO A 104 -14.60 11.40 -8.36
N SER A 105 -15.78 10.80 -8.25
CA SER A 105 -16.68 10.94 -7.11
C SER A 105 -16.31 10.10 -5.88
N VAL A 106 -15.36 9.16 -5.97
CA VAL A 106 -14.96 8.32 -4.83
C VAL A 106 -13.88 8.99 -3.97
N LEU A 107 -13.13 9.95 -4.50
CA LEU A 107 -11.98 10.57 -3.83
C LEU A 107 -12.22 12.01 -3.33
N LEU A 108 -13.38 12.61 -3.61
CA LEU A 108 -13.69 13.95 -3.13
C LEU A 108 -14.45 13.88 -1.80
N PRO A 109 -13.89 14.35 -0.67
CA PRO A 109 -14.71 14.64 0.48
C PRO A 109 -15.78 15.64 0.06
N LYS A 110 -17.03 15.29 0.33
CA LYS A 110 -18.19 16.15 0.09
C LYS A 110 -17.90 17.52 0.73
N PRO A 111 -17.90 18.64 0.00
CA PRO A 111 -17.79 19.93 0.64
C PRO A 111 -18.98 20.06 1.59
N LEU A 112 -18.69 20.27 2.87
CA LEU A 112 -19.68 20.77 3.82
C LEU A 112 -20.09 22.14 3.29
N ALA A 113 -21.25 22.17 2.62
CA ALA A 113 -21.90 23.41 2.26
C ALA A 113 -22.14 24.20 3.55
N ALA A 114 -21.51 25.37 3.63
CA ALA A 114 -21.80 26.41 4.61
C ALA A 114 -23.04 27.19 4.20
#